data_AF-A0A561D7H5-F1
#
_entry.id   AF-A0A561D7H5-F1
#
_cell.length_a   1.000
_cell.length_b   1.000
_cell.length_c   1.000
_cell.angle_alpha   90.00
_cell.angle_beta   90.00
_cell.angle_gamma   90.00
#
_symmetry.space_group_name_H-M   'P 1'
#
loop_
_entity.id
_entity.type
_entity.pdbx_description
1 polymer ?
#
loop_
_entity_poly.entity_id
_entity_poly.type
_entity_poly.pdbx_seq_one_letter_code
_entity_poly.pdbx_strand_id
1 'polypeptide(L)'
;MQRHPGAIAIFGFFSGVASFVLVDRQAGLAKVLALVLLVSWLWLILENVLRERIAARFGFELPRPLLRYATQMIHQESLFFVLPFFFITTTWNSSQALFSGLLAAAALVSITDPLYYKWLAPRRWIFLAYHTLALFAVMLTALPIIFKLNTTQSYQYSLAAAVVLSFPSLFTIITVRKWWRGLILVGLTLAIGAFGWVTRTWVPPATLWLTEVAITTEFDNQNRSPGEGIDQLTVSQLRANGLYAYTAINAPRGLDERIYHVWEHNGKELERIALDIHGGREKGYRAWTHKKNFPQDVEGDWEIQVLTDAGQMIGVLRFEVTADGSMPASSPSIKDKPAAEPEEPAEAPQDEPETPAEPAPESTEPPAEPEPKGQPEAEQPSAAPADDSADQPKNQ
;
A
#
# COMPACT_ATOMS: atom_id res chain seq x y z
N MET A 1 -3.66 29.43 -38.63
CA MET A 1 -3.37 28.20 -37.84
C MET A 1 -3.68 26.96 -38.68
N GLN A 2 -2.91 26.70 -39.74
CA GLN A 2 -3.28 25.65 -40.71
C GLN A 2 -2.10 25.19 -41.59
N ARG A 3 -0.88 25.06 -41.03
CA ARG A 3 0.28 24.69 -41.87
C ARG A 3 1.10 23.46 -41.51
N HIS A 4 1.11 22.93 -40.28
CA HIS A 4 1.85 21.68 -40.01
C HIS A 4 1.21 20.81 -38.91
N PRO A 5 0.08 20.12 -39.18
CA PRO A 5 -0.53 19.20 -38.20
C PRO A 5 0.42 18.05 -37.81
N GLY A 6 1.25 17.58 -38.75
CA GLY A 6 2.26 16.54 -38.49
C GLY A 6 3.41 17.01 -37.58
N ALA A 7 3.83 18.28 -37.67
CA ALA A 7 4.88 18.81 -36.78
C ALA A 7 4.39 18.96 -35.33
N ILE A 8 3.11 19.29 -35.14
CA ILE A 8 2.48 19.32 -33.81
C ILE A 8 2.35 17.91 -33.25
N ALA A 9 2.02 16.92 -34.08
CA ALA A 9 1.98 15.51 -33.67
C ALA A 9 3.38 14.97 -33.32
N ILE A 10 4.40 15.32 -34.10
CA ILE A 10 5.81 14.93 -33.84
C ILE A 10 6.34 15.64 -32.59
N PHE A 11 6.07 16.93 -32.42
CA PHE A 11 6.44 17.67 -31.22
C PHE A 11 5.69 17.15 -29.99
N GLY A 12 4.39 16.82 -30.12
CA GLY A 12 3.60 16.18 -29.06
C GLY A 12 4.11 14.77 -28.73
N PHE A 13 4.56 14.01 -29.73
CA PHE A 13 5.18 12.70 -29.55
C PHE A 13 6.52 12.81 -28.84
N PHE A 14 7.43 13.66 -29.30
CA PHE A 14 8.73 13.88 -28.64
C PHE A 14 8.61 14.59 -27.30
N SER A 15 7.63 15.45 -27.09
CA SER A 15 7.30 16.04 -25.78
C SER A 15 6.68 15.01 -24.83
N GLY A 16 5.87 14.09 -25.37
CA GLY A 16 5.32 12.95 -24.64
C GLY A 16 6.40 11.94 -24.25
N VAL A 17 7.32 11.62 -25.17
CA VAL A 17 8.49 10.77 -24.91
C VAL A 17 9.48 11.46 -23.98
N ALA A 18 9.77 12.74 -24.16
CA ALA A 18 10.64 13.51 -23.27
C ALA A 18 10.01 13.68 -21.88
N SER A 19 8.68 13.88 -21.79
CA SER A 19 7.97 13.82 -20.52
C SER A 19 8.11 12.43 -19.93
N PHE A 20 7.80 11.36 -20.66
CA PHE A 20 7.91 9.97 -20.21
C PHE A 20 9.33 9.59 -19.72
N VAL A 21 10.38 10.16 -20.33
CA VAL A 21 11.78 9.95 -19.94
C VAL A 21 12.21 10.86 -18.76
N LEU A 22 11.75 12.12 -18.68
CA LEU A 22 11.98 12.99 -17.50
C LEU A 22 11.21 12.53 -16.25
N VAL A 23 10.16 11.77 -16.49
CA VAL A 23 9.29 11.10 -15.53
C VAL A 23 9.99 9.88 -14.90
N ASP A 24 11.26 9.58 -15.25
CA ASP A 24 12.07 8.52 -14.64
C ASP A 24 12.55 8.80 -13.20
N ARG A 25 11.80 9.64 -12.46
CA ARG A 25 11.95 9.90 -11.01
C ARG A 25 10.58 9.92 -10.30
N GLN A 26 9.75 8.94 -10.64
CA GLN A 26 8.28 9.02 -10.67
C GLN A 26 7.51 8.91 -9.33
N ALA A 27 8.16 8.94 -8.18
CA ALA A 27 7.44 8.91 -6.89
C ALA A 27 6.64 10.21 -6.64
N GLY A 28 7.17 11.36 -7.06
CA GLY A 28 6.53 12.67 -6.86
C GLY A 28 5.27 12.86 -7.70
N LEU A 29 5.30 12.41 -8.97
CA LEU A 29 4.17 12.53 -9.89
C LEU A 29 2.98 11.66 -9.48
N ALA A 30 3.25 10.40 -9.08
CA ALA A 30 2.21 9.51 -8.56
C ALA A 30 1.49 10.12 -7.35
N LYS A 31 2.23 10.80 -6.46
CA LYS A 31 1.63 11.51 -5.30
C LYS A 31 0.75 12.68 -5.71
N VAL A 32 1.18 13.50 -6.68
CA VAL A 32 0.38 14.64 -7.18
C VAL A 32 -0.88 14.13 -7.87
N LEU A 33 -0.77 13.13 -8.74
CA LEU A 33 -1.91 12.53 -9.43
C LEU A 33 -2.90 11.91 -8.44
N ALA A 34 -2.41 11.14 -7.46
CA ALA A 34 -3.24 10.58 -6.39
C ALA A 34 -3.98 11.67 -5.60
N LEU A 35 -3.31 12.78 -5.29
CA LEU A 35 -3.94 13.91 -4.59
C LEU A 35 -5.04 14.56 -5.44
N VAL A 36 -4.77 14.84 -6.72
CA VAL A 36 -5.75 15.41 -7.65
C VAL A 36 -6.97 14.48 -7.79
N LEU A 37 -6.76 13.17 -7.86
CA LEU A 37 -7.84 12.20 -7.89
C LEU A 37 -8.67 12.22 -6.61
N LEU A 38 -8.05 12.17 -5.42
CA LEU A 38 -8.79 12.25 -4.16
C LEU A 38 -9.57 13.56 -4.01
N VAL A 39 -9.02 14.69 -4.46
CA VAL A 39 -9.73 15.98 -4.48
C VAL A 39 -10.92 15.93 -5.44
N SER A 40 -10.75 15.31 -6.62
CA SER A 40 -11.83 15.11 -7.59
C SER A 40 -12.96 14.24 -7.02
N TRP A 41 -12.61 13.21 -6.24
CA TRP A 41 -13.59 12.38 -5.52
C TRP A 41 -14.29 13.14 -4.40
N LEU A 42 -13.56 13.95 -3.62
CA LEU A 42 -14.17 14.82 -2.61
C LEU A 42 -15.16 15.80 -3.24
N TRP A 43 -14.81 16.36 -4.41
CA TRP A 43 -15.72 17.18 -5.19
C TRP A 43 -16.99 16.42 -5.59
N LEU A 44 -16.89 15.18 -6.09
CA LEU A 44 -18.06 14.36 -6.44
C LEU A 44 -18.95 14.09 -5.23
N ILE A 45 -18.37 13.76 -4.07
CA ILE A 45 -19.14 13.55 -2.83
C ILE A 45 -19.90 14.83 -2.43
N LEU A 46 -19.29 15.99 -2.65
CA LEU A 46 -19.87 17.30 -2.35
C LEU A 46 -20.73 17.88 -3.49
N GLU A 47 -20.92 17.16 -4.60
CA GLU A 47 -21.53 17.66 -5.83
C GLU A 47 -22.87 18.36 -5.57
N ASN A 48 -23.77 17.72 -4.81
CA ASN A 48 -25.10 18.28 -4.55
C ASN A 48 -25.04 19.60 -3.78
N VAL A 49 -24.22 19.66 -2.73
CA VAL A 49 -24.04 20.86 -1.89
C VAL A 49 -23.42 22.00 -2.71
N LEU A 50 -22.44 21.65 -3.54
CA LEU A 50 -21.70 22.62 -4.32
C LEU A 50 -22.53 23.17 -5.47
N ARG A 51 -23.34 22.32 -6.12
CA ARG A 51 -24.32 22.73 -7.13
C ARG A 51 -25.32 23.73 -6.55
N GLU A 52 -25.89 23.45 -5.38
CA GLU A 52 -26.84 24.36 -4.71
C GLU A 52 -26.18 25.70 -4.38
N ARG A 53 -24.94 25.69 -3.87
CA ARG A 53 -24.19 26.93 -3.58
C ARG A 53 -23.83 27.73 -4.82
N ILE A 54 -23.43 27.07 -5.91
CA ILE A 54 -23.10 27.74 -7.19
C ILE A 54 -24.36 28.38 -7.78
N ALA A 55 -25.48 27.65 -7.80
CA ALA A 55 -26.76 28.18 -8.25
C ALA A 55 -27.19 29.38 -7.39
N ALA A 56 -27.06 29.30 -6.07
CA ALA A 56 -27.38 30.40 -5.16
C ALA A 56 -26.45 31.61 -5.32
N ARG A 57 -25.16 31.41 -5.62
CA ARG A 57 -24.16 32.50 -5.68
C ARG A 57 -24.03 33.16 -7.05
N PHE A 58 -24.20 32.38 -8.13
CA PHE A 58 -23.95 32.80 -9.51
C PHE A 58 -25.17 32.71 -10.41
N GLY A 59 -26.30 32.15 -9.94
CA GLY A 59 -27.53 32.02 -10.73
C GLY A 59 -27.44 31.00 -11.88
N PHE A 60 -26.38 30.20 -11.94
CA PHE A 60 -26.15 29.22 -13.00
C PHE A 60 -26.35 27.79 -12.46
N GLU A 61 -27.21 27.02 -13.11
CA GLU A 61 -27.36 25.59 -12.83
C GLU A 61 -26.46 24.76 -13.75
N LEU A 62 -25.56 23.97 -13.17
CA LEU A 62 -24.76 23.04 -13.97
C LEU A 62 -25.68 22.02 -14.67
N PRO A 63 -25.55 21.84 -16.00
CA PRO A 63 -26.32 20.86 -16.74
C PRO A 63 -26.05 19.43 -16.27
N ARG A 64 -27.10 18.63 -16.07
CA ARG A 64 -26.97 17.21 -15.69
C ARG A 64 -26.08 16.37 -16.63
N PRO A 65 -26.07 16.58 -17.97
CA PRO A 65 -25.16 15.85 -18.85
C PRO A 65 -23.69 16.12 -18.55
N LEU A 66 -23.34 17.37 -18.20
CA LEU A 66 -21.97 17.75 -17.87
C LEU A 66 -21.48 17.07 -16.58
N LEU A 67 -22.36 16.99 -15.57
CA LEU A 67 -22.06 16.29 -14.31
C LEU A 67 -21.83 14.79 -14.54
N ARG A 68 -22.66 14.16 -15.38
CA ARG A 68 -22.48 12.75 -15.75
C ARG A 68 -21.17 12.51 -16.50
N TYR A 69 -20.83 13.40 -17.44
CA TYR A 69 -19.56 13.36 -18.15
C TYR A 69 -18.37 13.51 -17.20
N ALA A 70 -18.41 14.50 -16.30
CA ALA A 70 -17.38 14.70 -15.28
C ALA A 70 -17.24 13.48 -14.37
N THR A 71 -18.36 12.87 -13.97
CA THR A 71 -18.35 11.65 -13.16
C THR A 71 -17.74 10.47 -13.91
N GLN A 72 -18.06 10.29 -15.20
CA GLN A 72 -17.43 9.27 -16.04
C GLN A 72 -15.92 9.51 -16.17
N MET A 73 -15.52 10.75 -16.43
CA MET A 73 -14.11 11.12 -16.54
C MET A 73 -13.36 10.80 -15.26
N ILE A 74 -13.91 11.13 -14.09
CA ILE A 74 -13.28 10.81 -12.80
C ILE A 74 -13.20 9.29 -12.60
N HIS A 75 -14.24 8.52 -12.93
CA HIS A 75 -14.17 7.06 -12.88
C HIS A 75 -13.09 6.50 -13.81
N GLN A 76 -13.03 6.99 -15.04
CA GLN A 76 -12.06 6.56 -16.04
C GLN A 76 -10.63 6.87 -15.56
N GLU A 77 -10.31 8.13 -15.27
CA GLU A 77 -8.99 8.53 -14.80
C GLU A 77 -8.58 7.79 -13.52
N SER A 78 -9.53 7.58 -12.60
CA SER A 78 -9.31 6.80 -11.38
C SER A 78 -8.92 5.35 -11.68
N LEU A 79 -9.71 4.66 -12.50
CA LEU A 79 -9.50 3.25 -12.81
C LEU A 79 -8.21 3.06 -13.62
N PHE A 80 -7.97 3.90 -14.63
CA PHE A 80 -6.74 3.84 -15.43
C PHE A 80 -5.49 4.25 -14.65
N PHE A 81 -5.62 5.12 -13.64
CA PHE A 81 -4.51 5.43 -12.73
C PHE A 81 -4.13 4.24 -11.85
N VAL A 82 -5.11 3.54 -11.27
CA VAL A 82 -4.82 2.43 -10.34
C VAL A 82 -4.50 1.11 -11.04
N LEU A 83 -4.98 0.92 -12.26
CA LEU A 83 -4.83 -0.35 -12.99
C LEU A 83 -3.37 -0.85 -13.10
N PRO A 84 -2.38 -0.02 -13.50
CA PRO A 84 -0.99 -0.46 -13.57
C PRO A 84 -0.44 -0.96 -12.25
N PHE A 85 -0.81 -0.30 -11.14
CA PHE A 85 -0.41 -0.72 -9.79
C PHE A 85 -0.94 -2.12 -9.49
N PHE A 86 -2.26 -2.31 -9.60
CA PHE A 86 -2.87 -3.62 -9.35
C PHE A 86 -2.38 -4.68 -10.34
N PHE A 87 -2.11 -4.34 -11.60
CA PHE A 87 -1.58 -5.28 -12.58
C PHE A 87 -0.22 -5.83 -12.17
N ILE A 88 0.68 -4.98 -11.67
CA ILE A 88 2.03 -5.37 -11.22
C ILE A 88 1.99 -6.11 -9.88
N THR A 89 1.13 -5.70 -8.95
CA THR A 89 1.09 -6.26 -7.59
C THR A 89 0.21 -7.50 -7.47
N THR A 90 -0.54 -7.86 -8.51
CA THR A 90 -1.42 -9.03 -8.49
C THR A 90 -0.61 -10.31 -8.60
N THR A 91 -0.79 -11.21 -7.63
CA THR A 91 -0.38 -12.60 -7.80
C THR A 91 -1.43 -13.34 -8.62
N TRP A 92 -1.18 -13.51 -9.91
CA TRP A 92 -2.15 -14.01 -10.90
C TRP A 92 -2.63 -15.44 -10.66
N ASN A 93 -1.86 -16.26 -9.95
CA ASN A 93 -2.22 -17.62 -9.57
C ASN A 93 -3.00 -17.69 -8.23
N SER A 94 -3.65 -16.60 -7.84
CA SER A 94 -4.39 -16.50 -6.58
C SER A 94 -5.77 -15.85 -6.77
N SER A 95 -6.57 -15.81 -5.71
CA SER A 95 -7.86 -15.11 -5.67
C SER A 95 -7.75 -13.61 -6.00
N GLN A 96 -6.55 -13.03 -5.93
CA GLN A 96 -6.29 -11.65 -6.32
C GLN A 96 -6.60 -11.35 -7.80
N ALA A 97 -6.46 -12.35 -8.68
CA ALA A 97 -6.79 -12.19 -10.09
C ALA A 97 -8.27 -11.82 -10.31
N LEU A 98 -9.18 -12.23 -9.42
CA LEU A 98 -10.60 -11.89 -9.51
C LEU A 98 -10.84 -10.40 -9.26
N PHE A 99 -10.18 -9.82 -8.26
CA PHE A 99 -10.32 -8.40 -7.95
C PHE A 99 -9.70 -7.54 -9.05
N SER A 100 -8.50 -7.87 -9.52
CA SER A 100 -7.84 -7.12 -10.59
C SER A 100 -8.56 -7.27 -11.93
N GLY A 101 -9.10 -8.46 -12.23
CA GLY A 101 -9.99 -8.67 -13.37
C GLY A 101 -11.27 -7.84 -13.28
N LEU A 102 -11.86 -7.71 -12.08
CA LEU A 102 -13.01 -6.83 -11.85
C LEU A 102 -12.66 -5.36 -12.10
N LEU A 103 -11.50 -4.88 -11.66
CA LEU A 103 -11.03 -3.51 -11.95
C LEU A 103 -10.78 -3.29 -13.44
N ALA A 104 -10.17 -4.26 -14.14
CA ALA A 104 -9.95 -4.19 -15.57
C ALA A 104 -11.28 -4.13 -16.34
N ALA A 105 -12.25 -4.97 -15.98
CA ALA A 105 -13.60 -4.92 -16.54
C ALA A 105 -14.29 -3.58 -16.25
N ALA A 106 -14.15 -3.05 -15.03
CA ALA A 106 -14.70 -1.74 -14.66
C ALA A 106 -14.07 -0.60 -15.50
N ALA A 107 -12.77 -0.66 -15.76
CA ALA A 107 -12.09 0.31 -16.61
C ALA A 107 -12.56 0.23 -18.06
N LEU A 108 -12.75 -0.97 -18.60
CA LEU A 108 -13.34 -1.17 -19.93
C LEU A 108 -14.77 -0.61 -20.02
N VAL A 109 -15.56 -0.75 -18.96
CA VAL A 109 -16.88 -0.11 -18.86
C VAL A 109 -16.77 1.41 -18.88
N SER A 110 -15.74 1.99 -18.24
CA SER A 110 -15.56 3.45 -18.17
C SER A 110 -15.34 4.11 -19.53
N ILE A 111 -14.60 3.44 -20.42
CA ILE A 111 -14.25 3.96 -21.76
C ILE A 111 -15.30 3.60 -22.83
N THR A 112 -16.19 2.64 -22.53
CA THR A 112 -17.21 2.18 -23.48
C THR A 112 -18.52 2.93 -23.26
N ASP A 113 -18.69 4.07 -23.94
CA ASP A 113 -19.85 4.97 -23.79
C ASP A 113 -21.23 4.27 -23.80
N PRO A 114 -21.55 3.35 -24.74
CA PRO A 114 -22.83 2.67 -24.71
C PRO A 114 -23.03 1.84 -23.44
N LEU A 115 -21.98 1.22 -22.93
CA LEU A 115 -22.03 0.39 -21.72
C LEU A 115 -22.18 1.27 -20.47
N TYR A 116 -21.42 2.35 -20.40
CA TYR A 116 -21.49 3.31 -19.30
C TYR A 116 -22.86 4.02 -19.24
N TYR A 117 -23.30 4.65 -20.33
CA TYR A 117 -24.50 5.49 -20.31
C TYR A 117 -25.81 4.73 -20.47
N LYS A 118 -25.85 3.63 -21.22
CA LYS A 118 -27.12 2.90 -21.49
C LYS A 118 -27.35 1.74 -20.54
N TRP A 119 -26.30 1.13 -19.99
CA TRP A 119 -26.43 -0.04 -19.13
C TRP A 119 -26.11 0.25 -17.67
N LEU A 120 -24.97 0.89 -17.38
CA LEU A 120 -24.51 1.16 -16.01
C LEU A 120 -25.28 2.33 -15.38
N ALA A 121 -25.21 3.52 -15.98
CA ALA A 121 -25.76 4.76 -15.41
C ALA A 121 -27.28 4.75 -15.11
N PRO A 122 -28.14 4.08 -15.91
CA PRO A 122 -29.57 4.01 -15.60
C PRO A 122 -29.88 3.13 -14.39
N ARG A 123 -29.00 2.17 -14.07
CA ARG A 123 -29.19 1.21 -12.98
C ARG A 123 -28.51 1.72 -11.72
N ARG A 124 -29.26 2.51 -10.93
CA ARG A 124 -28.78 3.19 -9.71
C ARG A 124 -27.84 2.35 -8.84
N TRP A 125 -28.20 1.10 -8.60
CA TRP A 125 -27.44 0.20 -7.75
C TRP A 125 -26.09 -0.24 -8.32
N ILE A 126 -26.07 -0.60 -9.61
CA ILE A 126 -24.83 -0.98 -10.28
C ILE A 126 -23.92 0.24 -10.38
N PHE A 127 -24.50 1.41 -10.69
CA PHE A 127 -23.77 2.67 -10.69
C PHE A 127 -23.14 2.99 -9.34
N LEU A 128 -23.88 2.83 -8.22
CA LEU A 128 -23.36 3.06 -6.88
C LEU A 128 -22.30 2.03 -6.47
N ALA A 129 -22.48 0.76 -6.82
CA ALA A 129 -21.47 -0.28 -6.59
C ALA A 129 -20.19 0.01 -7.37
N TYR A 130 -20.32 0.40 -8.64
CA TYR A 130 -19.20 0.81 -9.49
C TYR A 130 -18.46 2.04 -8.93
N HIS A 131 -19.21 3.05 -8.50
CA HIS A 131 -18.67 4.26 -7.87
C HIS A 131 -17.90 3.92 -6.58
N THR A 132 -18.48 3.05 -5.74
CA THR A 132 -17.85 2.61 -4.49
C THR A 132 -16.59 1.79 -4.76
N LEU A 133 -16.62 0.90 -5.75
CA LEU A 133 -15.45 0.11 -6.18
C LEU A 133 -14.32 1.02 -6.69
N ALA A 134 -14.63 2.00 -7.54
CA ALA A 134 -13.64 2.90 -8.09
C ALA A 134 -12.98 3.76 -7.00
N LEU A 135 -13.76 4.32 -6.07
CA LEU A 135 -13.21 5.05 -4.94
C LEU A 135 -12.37 4.15 -4.03
N PHE A 136 -12.87 2.95 -3.73
CA PHE A 136 -12.15 1.98 -2.90
C PHE A 136 -10.78 1.66 -3.51
N ALA A 137 -10.72 1.37 -4.82
CA ALA A 137 -9.48 1.11 -5.52
C ALA A 137 -8.53 2.32 -5.51
N VAL A 138 -9.04 3.54 -5.74
CA VAL A 138 -8.23 4.76 -5.65
C VAL A 138 -7.68 4.97 -4.25
N MET A 139 -8.47 4.78 -3.21
CA MET A 139 -8.02 4.94 -1.83
C MET A 139 -6.93 3.93 -1.47
N LEU A 140 -7.05 2.68 -1.89
CA LEU A 140 -6.04 1.65 -1.67
C LEU A 140 -4.66 2.03 -2.25
N THR A 141 -4.64 2.74 -3.37
CA THR A 141 -3.38 3.22 -3.99
C THR A 141 -2.96 4.57 -3.41
N ALA A 142 -3.88 5.52 -3.23
CA ALA A 142 -3.58 6.91 -2.89
C ALA A 142 -3.20 7.08 -1.41
N LEU A 143 -3.87 6.40 -0.48
CA LEU A 143 -3.61 6.52 0.94
C LEU A 143 -2.17 6.19 1.35
N PRO A 144 -1.58 5.03 0.94
CA PRO A 144 -0.20 4.72 1.31
C PRO A 144 0.79 5.70 0.66
N ILE A 145 0.52 6.19 -0.56
CA ILE A 145 1.39 7.15 -1.26
C ILE A 145 1.38 8.53 -0.57
N ILE A 146 0.20 9.01 -0.15
CA ILE A 146 0.03 10.38 0.37
C ILE A 146 0.35 10.44 1.86
N PHE A 147 -0.22 9.50 2.64
CA PHE A 147 -0.20 9.51 4.10
C PHE A 147 0.79 8.51 4.70
N LYS A 148 1.49 7.71 3.88
CA LYS A 148 2.46 6.69 4.33
C LYS A 148 1.84 5.63 5.25
N LEU A 149 0.57 5.35 5.04
CA LEU A 149 -0.16 4.34 5.78
C LEU A 149 0.23 2.94 5.30
N ASN A 150 0.40 2.01 6.24
CA ASN A 150 0.67 0.62 5.87
C ASN A 150 -0.53 0.01 5.11
N THR A 151 -0.32 -1.17 4.53
CA THR A 151 -1.31 -1.83 3.67
C THR A 151 -2.59 -2.12 4.45
N THR A 152 -2.49 -2.60 5.68
CA THR A 152 -3.64 -2.92 6.55
C THR A 152 -4.47 -1.67 6.87
N GLN A 153 -3.83 -0.58 7.27
CA GLN A 153 -4.48 0.70 7.58
C GLN A 153 -5.15 1.30 6.35
N SER A 154 -4.45 1.32 5.22
CA SER A 154 -4.99 1.79 3.94
C SER A 154 -6.23 1.00 3.54
N TYR A 155 -6.20 -0.32 3.70
CA TYR A 155 -7.36 -1.19 3.47
C TYR A 155 -8.53 -0.87 4.41
N GLN A 156 -8.27 -0.75 5.72
CA GLN A 156 -9.28 -0.43 6.72
C GLN A 156 -9.99 0.90 6.44
N TYR A 157 -9.25 1.96 6.14
CA TYR A 157 -9.85 3.26 5.83
C TYR A 157 -10.61 3.26 4.50
N SER A 158 -10.09 2.58 3.48
CA SER A 158 -10.77 2.41 2.19
C SER A 158 -12.08 1.65 2.36
N LEU A 159 -12.07 0.55 3.12
CA LEU A 159 -13.26 -0.25 3.41
C LEU A 159 -14.27 0.55 4.25
N ALA A 160 -13.81 1.29 5.27
CA ALA A 160 -14.67 2.15 6.07
C ALA A 160 -15.36 3.23 5.21
N ALA A 161 -14.61 3.89 4.32
CA ALA A 161 -15.19 4.86 3.39
C ALA A 161 -16.21 4.23 2.45
N ALA A 162 -15.91 3.05 1.89
CA ALA A 162 -16.83 2.30 1.02
C ALA A 162 -18.13 1.92 1.74
N VAL A 163 -18.03 1.46 3.00
CA VAL A 163 -19.18 1.12 3.84
C VAL A 163 -20.03 2.35 4.16
N VAL A 164 -19.39 3.47 4.53
CA VAL A 164 -20.08 4.73 4.83
C VAL A 164 -20.82 5.25 3.59
N LEU A 165 -20.19 5.24 2.42
CA LEU A 165 -20.81 5.68 1.17
C LEU A 165 -21.88 4.73 0.64
N SER A 166 -21.86 3.47 1.09
CA SER A 166 -22.93 2.52 0.80
C SER A 166 -24.21 2.83 1.59
N PHE A 167 -24.11 3.52 2.74
CA PHE A 167 -25.26 3.78 3.63
C PHE A 167 -26.42 4.55 2.96
N PRO A 168 -26.20 5.69 2.26
CA PRO A 168 -27.29 6.40 1.59
C PRO A 168 -27.97 5.56 0.52
N SER A 169 -27.20 4.67 -0.15
CA SER A 169 -27.76 3.68 -1.07
C SER A 169 -28.75 2.82 -0.32
N LEU A 170 -28.27 2.05 0.67
CA LEU A 170 -29.04 1.10 1.50
C LEU A 170 -30.30 1.72 2.10
N PHE A 171 -30.19 2.96 2.57
CA PHE A 171 -31.30 3.69 3.14
C PHE A 171 -32.48 3.82 2.17
N THR A 172 -32.24 4.09 0.89
CA THR A 172 -33.31 4.32 -0.09
C THR A 172 -34.07 3.06 -0.52
N ILE A 173 -33.56 1.88 -0.18
CA ILE A 173 -34.06 0.59 -0.69
C ILE A 173 -35.02 -0.05 0.30
N ILE A 174 -34.78 0.16 1.59
CA ILE A 174 -35.51 -0.49 2.65
C ILE A 174 -36.84 0.25 2.86
N THR A 175 -37.93 -0.34 2.39
CA THR A 175 -39.31 0.20 2.48
C THR A 175 -40.09 -0.28 3.71
N VAL A 176 -39.45 -1.01 4.63
CA VAL A 176 -40.09 -1.61 5.82
C VAL A 176 -40.44 -0.60 6.92
N ARG A 177 -41.19 -1.06 7.94
CA ARG A 177 -41.61 -0.29 9.12
C ARG A 177 -40.42 0.42 9.79
N LYS A 178 -40.64 1.68 10.21
CA LYS A 178 -39.59 2.63 10.63
C LYS A 178 -38.53 2.09 11.61
N TRP A 179 -38.91 1.23 12.57
CA TRP A 179 -37.94 0.71 13.56
C TRP A 179 -37.12 -0.49 13.05
N TRP A 180 -37.72 -1.43 12.30
CA TRP A 180 -37.01 -2.53 11.65
C TRP A 180 -36.05 -2.01 10.56
N ARG A 181 -36.39 -0.89 9.93
CA ARG A 181 -35.54 -0.25 8.93
C ARG A 181 -34.15 0.08 9.47
N GLY A 182 -34.07 0.59 10.70
CA GLY A 182 -32.80 0.87 11.37
C GLY A 182 -31.98 -0.40 11.60
N LEU A 183 -32.62 -1.45 12.13
CA LEU A 183 -31.95 -2.74 12.40
C LEU A 183 -31.45 -3.42 11.13
N ILE A 184 -32.27 -3.48 10.08
CA ILE A 184 -31.89 -4.07 8.79
C ILE A 184 -30.73 -3.28 8.17
N LEU A 185 -30.80 -1.95 8.25
CA LEU A 185 -29.75 -1.10 7.70
C LEU A 185 -28.42 -1.34 8.44
N VAL A 186 -28.42 -1.35 9.77
CA VAL A 186 -27.22 -1.63 10.56
C VAL A 186 -26.69 -3.03 10.25
N GLY A 187 -27.57 -4.03 10.19
CA GLY A 187 -27.20 -5.40 9.85
C GLY A 187 -26.56 -5.51 8.47
N LEU A 188 -27.10 -4.80 7.46
CA LEU A 188 -26.58 -4.83 6.10
C LEU A 188 -25.25 -4.07 5.97
N THR A 189 -25.11 -2.92 6.65
CA THR A 189 -23.84 -2.19 6.73
C THR A 189 -22.75 -3.05 7.37
N LEU A 190 -23.06 -3.73 8.48
CA LEU A 190 -22.14 -4.67 9.12
C LEU A 190 -21.81 -5.86 8.21
N ALA A 191 -22.81 -6.39 7.49
CA ALA A 191 -22.60 -7.50 6.56
C ALA A 191 -21.65 -7.11 5.41
N ILE A 192 -21.79 -5.91 4.84
CA ILE A 192 -20.87 -5.42 3.80
C ILE A 192 -19.46 -5.23 4.36
N GLY A 193 -19.32 -4.63 5.55
CA GLY A 193 -18.02 -4.47 6.20
C GLY A 193 -17.36 -5.80 6.52
N ALA A 194 -18.11 -6.76 7.05
CA ALA A 194 -17.63 -8.11 7.33
C ALA A 194 -17.23 -8.85 6.05
N PHE A 195 -18.06 -8.77 5.00
CA PHE A 195 -17.75 -9.38 3.70
C PHE A 195 -16.47 -8.80 3.10
N GLY A 196 -16.30 -7.47 3.13
CA GLY A 196 -15.06 -6.81 2.72
C GLY A 196 -13.88 -7.33 3.52
N TRP A 197 -13.97 -7.35 4.85
CA TRP A 197 -12.88 -7.82 5.71
C TRP A 197 -12.48 -9.29 5.47
N VAL A 198 -13.45 -10.18 5.23
CA VAL A 198 -13.20 -11.59 4.92
C VAL A 198 -12.53 -11.74 3.55
N THR A 199 -12.91 -10.91 2.57
CA THR A 199 -12.36 -10.92 1.21
C THR A 199 -11.08 -10.08 1.05
N ARG A 200 -10.50 -9.58 2.15
CA ARG A 200 -9.30 -8.71 2.11
C ARG A 200 -8.11 -9.32 1.38
N THR A 201 -7.93 -10.64 1.48
CA THR A 201 -6.82 -11.35 0.83
C THR A 201 -6.94 -11.40 -0.68
N TRP A 202 -8.14 -11.18 -1.22
CA TRP A 202 -8.40 -11.09 -2.66
C TRP A 202 -7.96 -9.74 -3.23
N VAL A 203 -7.63 -8.75 -2.39
CA VAL A 203 -7.19 -7.44 -2.86
C VAL A 203 -5.65 -7.43 -2.86
N PRO A 204 -5.00 -7.21 -4.02
CA PRO A 204 -3.56 -7.04 -4.06
C PRO A 204 -3.10 -5.84 -3.22
N PRO A 205 -1.89 -5.89 -2.63
CA PRO A 205 -1.30 -4.73 -1.96
C PRO A 205 -0.82 -3.72 -3.01
N ALA A 206 -1.63 -2.68 -3.28
CA ALA A 206 -1.49 -1.79 -4.44
C ALA A 206 -0.13 -1.09 -4.61
N THR A 207 0.68 -0.96 -3.55
CA THR A 207 1.97 -0.26 -3.60
C THR A 207 3.17 -1.15 -3.26
N LEU A 208 2.96 -2.46 -3.08
CA LEU A 208 4.02 -3.40 -2.73
C LEU A 208 4.18 -4.46 -3.81
N TRP A 209 5.36 -4.54 -4.40
CA TRP A 209 5.71 -5.61 -5.35
C TRP A 209 7.14 -6.07 -5.15
N LEU A 210 7.42 -7.32 -5.52
CA LEU A 210 8.76 -7.88 -5.52
C LEU A 210 9.56 -7.34 -6.71
N THR A 211 10.75 -6.79 -6.44
CA THR A 211 11.71 -6.35 -7.46
C THR A 211 12.76 -7.40 -7.76
N GLU A 212 13.15 -8.16 -6.74
CA GLU A 212 14.14 -9.23 -6.82
C GLU A 212 13.76 -10.33 -5.84
N VAL A 213 13.94 -11.58 -6.24
CA VAL A 213 13.72 -12.76 -5.41
C VAL A 213 14.84 -13.75 -5.64
N ALA A 214 15.28 -14.42 -4.58
CA ALA A 214 16.25 -15.49 -4.69
C ALA A 214 16.08 -16.50 -3.57
N ILE A 215 16.11 -17.78 -3.93
CA ILE A 215 16.29 -18.90 -3.00
C ILE A 215 17.72 -19.36 -3.19
N THR A 216 18.52 -19.34 -2.14
CA THR A 216 19.97 -19.57 -2.27
C THR A 216 20.56 -20.17 -1.00
N THR A 217 21.65 -20.90 -1.13
CA THR A 217 22.45 -21.41 0.00
C THR A 217 23.50 -20.41 0.47
N GLU A 218 23.79 -19.39 -0.34
CA GLU A 218 24.85 -18.41 -0.11
C GLU A 218 24.28 -17.01 0.10
N PHE A 219 24.82 -16.27 1.07
CA PHE A 219 24.38 -14.90 1.34
C PHE A 219 25.57 -14.03 1.69
N ASP A 220 25.75 -12.94 0.94
CA ASP A 220 26.76 -11.94 1.23
C ASP A 220 26.24 -10.98 2.32
N ASN A 221 26.73 -11.15 3.54
CA ASN A 221 26.37 -10.30 4.67
C ASN A 221 26.88 -8.85 4.55
N GLN A 222 27.97 -8.61 3.82
CA GLN A 222 28.53 -7.25 3.67
C GLN A 222 27.65 -6.44 2.73
N ASN A 223 27.34 -7.00 1.55
CA ASN A 223 26.53 -6.33 0.54
C ASN A 223 25.02 -6.53 0.72
N ARG A 224 24.62 -7.42 1.66
CA ARG A 224 23.23 -7.84 1.90
C ARG A 224 22.56 -8.25 0.60
N SER A 225 23.19 -9.17 -0.12
CA SER A 225 22.76 -9.65 -1.42
C SER A 225 22.73 -11.19 -1.44
N PRO A 226 21.78 -11.78 -2.17
CA PRO A 226 21.71 -13.22 -2.33
C PRO A 226 22.87 -13.70 -3.22
N GLY A 227 23.23 -14.98 -3.08
CA GLY A 227 23.98 -15.72 -4.09
C GLY A 227 23.11 -16.08 -5.30
N GLU A 228 23.58 -17.04 -6.09
CA GLU A 228 22.83 -17.53 -7.25
C GLU A 228 21.49 -18.16 -6.83
N GLY A 229 20.45 -17.90 -7.61
CA GLY A 229 19.11 -18.43 -7.39
C GLY A 229 19.03 -19.91 -7.75
N ILE A 230 18.40 -20.69 -6.87
CA ILE A 230 18.28 -22.15 -6.98
C ILE A 230 16.79 -22.50 -7.05
N ASP A 231 16.39 -23.14 -8.15
CA ASP A 231 15.03 -23.65 -8.33
C ASP A 231 14.90 -25.12 -7.88
N GLN A 232 16.01 -25.86 -7.84
CA GLN A 232 16.05 -27.27 -7.43
C GLN A 232 17.29 -27.58 -6.58
N LEU A 233 17.11 -28.34 -5.50
CA LEU A 233 18.17 -28.65 -4.54
C LEU A 233 18.04 -30.09 -4.04
N THR A 234 19.15 -30.79 -3.79
CA THR A 234 19.07 -32.13 -3.20
C THR A 234 18.92 -32.08 -1.68
N VAL A 235 18.40 -33.16 -1.09
CA VAL A 235 18.26 -33.29 0.37
C VAL A 235 19.58 -33.01 1.10
N SER A 236 20.70 -33.57 0.66
CA SER A 236 22.01 -33.35 1.31
C SER A 236 22.45 -31.90 1.26
N GLN A 237 22.25 -31.20 0.13
CA GLN A 237 22.62 -29.79 0.00
C GLN A 237 21.75 -28.90 0.91
N LEU A 238 20.45 -29.19 1.00
CA LEU A 238 19.53 -28.50 1.91
C LEU A 238 19.95 -28.66 3.38
N ARG A 239 20.31 -29.88 3.78
CA ARG A 239 20.71 -30.19 5.15
C ARG A 239 22.04 -29.59 5.55
N ALA A 240 22.98 -29.50 4.61
CA ALA A 240 24.31 -28.96 4.88
C ALA A 240 24.28 -27.43 5.11
N ASN A 241 23.59 -26.70 4.23
CA ASN A 241 23.71 -25.24 4.17
C ASN A 241 22.45 -24.50 4.68
N GLY A 242 21.31 -25.18 4.74
CA GLY A 242 20.01 -24.53 4.87
C GLY A 242 19.68 -23.70 3.63
N LEU A 243 18.65 -22.84 3.74
CA LEU A 243 18.22 -21.97 2.65
C LEU A 243 17.95 -20.55 3.12
N TYR A 244 18.45 -19.60 2.35
CA TYR A 244 18.04 -18.21 2.42
C TYR A 244 16.89 -17.99 1.43
N ALA A 245 15.80 -17.43 1.93
CA ALA A 245 14.77 -16.83 1.09
C ALA A 245 14.97 -15.32 1.14
N TYR A 246 15.47 -14.74 0.04
CA TYR A 246 15.71 -13.31 -0.11
C TYR A 246 14.61 -12.68 -0.97
N THR A 247 14.13 -11.52 -0.52
CA THR A 247 13.12 -10.73 -1.20
C THR A 247 13.50 -9.25 -1.17
N ALA A 248 13.52 -8.61 -2.33
CA ALA A 248 13.55 -7.16 -2.44
C ALA A 248 12.14 -6.66 -2.79
N ILE A 249 11.59 -5.77 -1.97
CA ILE A 249 10.21 -5.28 -2.10
C ILE A 249 10.22 -3.79 -2.37
N ASN A 250 9.67 -3.35 -3.50
CA ASN A 250 9.44 -1.94 -3.71
C ASN A 250 8.30 -1.44 -2.81
N ALA A 251 8.50 -0.31 -2.14
CA ALA A 251 7.50 0.36 -1.32
C ALA A 251 7.64 1.90 -1.41
N PRO A 252 6.55 2.67 -1.24
CA PRO A 252 6.60 4.12 -1.11
C PRO A 252 7.58 4.58 -0.01
N ARG A 253 8.19 5.76 -0.20
CA ARG A 253 9.15 6.32 0.76
C ARG A 253 8.49 6.61 2.12
N GLY A 254 9.08 6.11 3.20
CA GLY A 254 8.58 6.26 4.57
C GLY A 254 7.39 5.37 4.94
N LEU A 255 7.09 4.34 4.16
CA LEU A 255 6.12 3.31 4.52
C LEU A 255 6.73 2.30 5.51
N ASP A 256 6.17 2.14 6.69
CA ASP A 256 6.55 1.07 7.61
C ASP A 256 5.55 -0.09 7.49
N GLU A 257 6.03 -1.28 7.14
CA GLU A 257 5.18 -2.44 6.89
C GLU A 257 5.77 -3.68 7.55
N ARG A 258 4.89 -4.54 8.07
CA ARG A 258 5.26 -5.89 8.52
C ARG A 258 4.85 -6.89 7.45
N ILE A 259 5.82 -7.66 6.99
CA ILE A 259 5.60 -8.77 6.07
C ILE A 259 5.90 -10.09 6.75
N TYR A 260 5.47 -11.18 6.12
CA TYR A 260 5.72 -12.53 6.56
C TYR A 260 6.26 -13.36 5.42
N HIS A 261 7.34 -14.09 5.67
CA HIS A 261 7.73 -15.24 4.86
C HIS A 261 7.01 -16.47 5.44
N VAL A 262 6.05 -16.98 4.69
CA VAL A 262 5.29 -18.19 5.03
C VAL A 262 5.86 -19.33 4.23
N TRP A 263 6.49 -20.28 4.93
CA TRP A 263 7.09 -21.47 4.36
C TRP A 263 6.03 -22.56 4.28
N GLU A 264 5.74 -23.00 3.06
CA GLU A 264 4.84 -24.11 2.78
C GLU A 264 5.62 -25.27 2.15
N HIS A 265 5.24 -26.48 2.55
CA HIS A 265 5.75 -27.73 1.98
C HIS A 265 4.57 -28.58 1.56
N ASN A 266 4.53 -28.97 0.28
CA ASN A 266 3.42 -29.75 -0.30
C ASN A 266 2.04 -29.15 0.03
N GLY A 267 1.92 -27.82 -0.02
CA GLY A 267 0.69 -27.06 0.26
C GLY A 267 0.29 -26.96 1.74
N LYS A 268 1.19 -27.29 2.67
CA LYS A 268 0.96 -27.13 4.12
C LYS A 268 1.88 -26.06 4.68
N GLU A 269 1.31 -25.05 5.33
CA GLU A 269 2.05 -24.04 6.10
C GLU A 269 2.81 -24.71 7.24
N LEU A 270 4.14 -24.57 7.23
CA LEU A 270 5.03 -25.08 8.27
C LEU A 270 5.46 -24.00 9.25
N GLU A 271 5.79 -22.81 8.72
CA GLU A 271 6.35 -21.73 9.51
C GLU A 271 6.00 -20.37 8.91
N ARG A 272 5.79 -19.38 9.79
CA ARG A 272 5.50 -18.00 9.44
C ARG A 272 6.44 -17.08 10.18
N ILE A 273 7.33 -16.41 9.44
CA ILE A 273 8.40 -15.57 9.99
C ILE A 273 8.11 -14.11 9.69
N ALA A 274 7.95 -13.29 10.73
CA ALA A 274 7.70 -11.85 10.61
C ALA A 274 8.98 -11.08 10.29
N LEU A 275 8.89 -10.11 9.37
CA LEU A 275 9.97 -9.21 8.97
C LEU A 275 9.42 -7.79 8.88
N ASP A 276 10.08 -6.83 9.52
CA ASP A 276 9.69 -5.42 9.45
C ASP A 276 10.50 -4.70 8.33
N ILE A 277 9.79 -4.01 7.42
CA ILE A 277 10.38 -3.25 6.30
C ILE A 277 10.04 -1.75 6.44
N HIS A 278 10.97 -0.86 6.06
CA HIS A 278 10.89 0.59 6.32
C HIS A 278 11.22 1.45 5.08
N GLY A 279 10.22 1.84 4.29
CA GLY A 279 10.21 2.59 3.01
C GLY A 279 11.23 3.73 2.79
N GLY A 280 11.74 3.97 1.55
CA GLY A 280 12.88 4.91 1.37
C GLY A 280 14.00 4.67 0.32
N ARG A 281 14.22 3.46 -0.24
CA ARG A 281 15.31 3.18 -1.23
C ARG A 281 14.76 2.88 -2.64
N GLU A 282 15.47 3.30 -3.69
CA GLU A 282 15.04 3.08 -5.08
C GLU A 282 15.05 1.60 -5.50
N LYS A 283 16.00 0.80 -4.99
CA LYS A 283 16.08 -0.65 -5.25
C LYS A 283 15.11 -1.49 -4.39
N GLY A 284 14.24 -0.85 -3.61
CA GLY A 284 13.34 -1.53 -2.68
C GLY A 284 14.03 -2.02 -1.38
N TYR A 285 13.24 -2.75 -0.59
CA TYR A 285 13.54 -3.25 0.75
C TYR A 285 13.97 -4.69 0.72
N ARG A 286 15.20 -4.92 1.16
CA ARG A 286 15.78 -6.25 1.23
C ARG A 286 15.40 -6.90 2.55
N ALA A 287 14.66 -7.98 2.48
CA ALA A 287 14.33 -8.85 3.59
C ALA A 287 14.81 -10.26 3.28
N TRP A 288 15.28 -10.99 4.29
CA TRP A 288 15.66 -12.39 4.10
C TRP A 288 15.40 -13.22 5.35
N THR A 289 15.16 -14.50 5.14
CA THR A 289 15.05 -15.50 6.22
C THR A 289 16.00 -16.64 5.93
N HIS A 290 16.83 -17.00 6.91
CA HIS A 290 17.67 -18.20 6.84
C HIS A 290 17.02 -19.34 7.60
N LYS A 291 16.51 -20.33 6.87
CA LYS A 291 15.96 -21.55 7.47
C LYS A 291 17.03 -22.63 7.47
N LYS A 292 17.35 -23.13 8.66
CA LYS A 292 18.28 -24.26 8.87
C LYS A 292 17.57 -25.53 9.32
N ASN A 293 16.45 -25.37 10.04
CA ASN A 293 15.71 -26.49 10.59
C ASN A 293 14.55 -26.86 9.65
N PHE A 294 14.69 -28.00 8.97
CA PHE A 294 13.69 -28.57 8.07
C PHE A 294 13.12 -29.88 8.67
N PRO A 295 11.84 -30.22 8.42
CA PRO A 295 11.23 -31.49 8.85
C PRO A 295 12.01 -32.69 8.32
N GLN A 296 11.82 -33.91 8.82
CA GLN A 296 12.60 -35.09 8.37
C GLN A 296 12.36 -35.40 6.88
N ASP A 297 11.09 -35.38 6.47
CA ASP A 297 10.69 -35.49 5.07
C ASP A 297 10.71 -34.10 4.43
N VAL A 298 11.69 -33.87 3.54
CA VAL A 298 11.90 -32.57 2.88
C VAL A 298 11.66 -32.62 1.39
N GLU A 299 11.48 -33.80 0.80
CA GLU A 299 11.33 -33.94 -0.65
C GLU A 299 10.01 -33.35 -1.14
N GLY A 300 9.99 -32.89 -2.39
CA GLY A 300 8.82 -32.33 -3.05
C GLY A 300 8.84 -30.80 -3.17
N ASP A 301 7.64 -30.25 -3.34
CA ASP A 301 7.44 -28.85 -3.69
C ASP A 301 7.47 -27.97 -2.45
N TRP A 302 8.28 -26.92 -2.52
CA TRP A 302 8.34 -25.88 -1.52
C TRP A 302 7.90 -24.55 -2.09
N GLU A 303 7.15 -23.82 -1.28
CA GLU A 303 6.68 -22.48 -1.60
C GLU A 303 6.98 -21.54 -0.42
N ILE A 304 7.48 -20.35 -0.72
CA ILE A 304 7.61 -19.27 0.25
C ILE A 304 6.69 -18.13 -0.21
N GLN A 305 5.58 -17.97 0.50
CA GLN A 305 4.66 -16.86 0.25
C GLN A 305 5.12 -15.63 1.04
N VAL A 306 5.15 -14.49 0.36
CA VAL A 306 5.42 -13.18 0.96
C VAL A 306 4.09 -12.48 1.19
N LEU A 307 3.67 -12.37 2.45
CA LEU A 307 2.36 -11.83 2.82
C LEU A 307 2.48 -10.54 3.64
N THR A 308 1.53 -9.62 3.51
CA THR A 308 1.36 -8.49 4.44
C THR A 308 0.73 -8.95 5.76
N ASP A 309 0.69 -8.06 6.76
CA ASP A 309 -0.01 -8.31 8.02
C ASP A 309 -1.51 -8.58 7.87
N ALA A 310 -2.15 -7.98 6.86
CA ALA A 310 -3.53 -8.29 6.50
C ALA A 310 -3.70 -9.64 5.78
N GLY A 311 -2.61 -10.36 5.47
CA GLY A 311 -2.63 -11.62 4.72
C GLY A 311 -2.76 -11.43 3.21
N GLN A 312 -2.48 -10.23 2.69
CA GLN A 312 -2.46 -9.99 1.25
C GLN A 312 -1.13 -10.48 0.68
N MET A 313 -1.19 -11.26 -0.40
CA MET A 313 0.00 -11.80 -1.06
C MET A 313 0.71 -10.72 -1.88
N ILE A 314 2.00 -10.55 -1.63
CA ILE A 314 2.91 -9.69 -2.41
C ILE A 314 3.54 -10.51 -3.55
N GLY A 315 3.87 -11.77 -3.27
CA GLY A 315 4.34 -12.73 -4.26
C GLY A 315 4.80 -14.04 -3.65
N VAL A 316 5.37 -14.91 -4.48
CA VAL A 316 5.63 -16.31 -4.18
C VAL A 316 6.96 -16.74 -4.76
N LEU A 317 7.78 -17.42 -3.96
CA LEU A 317 9.01 -18.07 -4.40
C LEU A 317 8.80 -19.58 -4.36
N ARG A 318 9.33 -20.32 -5.33
CA ARG A 318 9.15 -21.77 -5.44
C ARG A 318 10.48 -22.46 -5.68
N PHE A 319 10.64 -23.61 -5.06
CA PHE A 319 11.75 -24.51 -5.32
C PHE A 319 11.33 -25.96 -5.06
N GLU A 320 12.07 -26.89 -5.64
CA GLU A 320 11.84 -28.32 -5.47
C GLU A 320 13.03 -28.96 -4.74
N VAL A 321 12.73 -29.83 -3.79
CA VAL A 321 13.76 -30.63 -3.11
C VAL A 321 13.69 -32.06 -3.61
N THR A 322 14.79 -32.55 -4.18
CA THR A 322 14.86 -33.90 -4.78
C THR A 322 15.78 -34.82 -3.98
N ALA A 323 15.59 -36.13 -4.15
CA ALA A 323 16.45 -37.13 -3.53
C ALA A 323 17.93 -37.01 -3.99
N ASP A 324 18.85 -37.39 -3.12
CA ASP A 324 20.28 -37.45 -3.42
C ASP A 324 20.56 -38.57 -4.45
N GLY A 325 20.57 -38.23 -5.73
CA GLY A 325 20.77 -39.16 -6.85
C GLY A 325 20.00 -38.80 -8.12
N SER A 326 18.96 -37.98 -7.98
CA SER A 326 18.29 -37.29 -9.08
C SER A 326 19.03 -35.98 -9.41
N MET A 327 20.16 -36.07 -10.11
CA MET A 327 20.86 -34.86 -10.62
C MET A 327 19.96 -34.11 -11.62
N PRO A 328 19.74 -32.80 -11.48
CA PRO A 328 19.13 -32.00 -12.54
C PRO A 328 20.10 -31.84 -13.71
N ALA A 329 19.60 -32.06 -14.92
CA ALA A 329 20.20 -31.46 -16.10
C ALA A 329 20.01 -29.94 -15.99
N SER A 330 21.10 -29.19 -15.95
CA SER A 330 21.12 -27.73 -15.99
C SER A 330 20.22 -27.24 -17.12
N SER A 331 19.02 -26.75 -16.80
CA SER A 331 18.16 -26.04 -17.75
C SER A 331 18.38 -24.54 -17.56
N PRO A 332 18.59 -23.78 -18.64
CA PRO A 332 18.89 -22.36 -18.56
C PRO A 332 17.64 -21.60 -18.09
N SER A 333 17.84 -20.68 -17.14
CA SER A 333 16.83 -19.79 -16.59
C SER A 333 16.03 -19.08 -17.69
N ILE A 334 14.70 -19.23 -17.69
CA ILE A 334 13.80 -18.42 -18.50
C ILE A 334 13.71 -17.03 -17.84
N LYS A 335 14.45 -16.07 -18.40
CA LYS A 335 14.25 -14.64 -18.16
C LYS A 335 12.96 -14.18 -18.85
N ASP A 336 11.81 -14.32 -18.21
CA ASP A 336 10.59 -13.63 -18.64
C ASP A 336 10.33 -12.38 -17.79
N LYS A 337 11.13 -11.34 -18.07
CA LYS A 337 10.76 -9.92 -17.96
C LYS A 337 11.81 -9.09 -18.72
N PRO A 338 11.44 -8.05 -19.50
CA PRO A 338 12.44 -7.25 -20.21
C PRO A 338 13.31 -6.53 -19.18
N ALA A 339 14.56 -6.96 -19.06
CA ALA A 339 15.58 -6.19 -18.41
C ALA A 339 15.85 -4.96 -19.28
N ALA A 340 15.68 -3.77 -18.70
CA ALA A 340 16.30 -2.56 -19.22
C ALA A 340 17.81 -2.82 -19.38
N GLU A 341 18.37 -2.32 -20.47
CA GLU A 341 19.81 -2.42 -20.75
C GLU A 341 20.65 -1.96 -19.56
N PRO A 342 21.79 -2.59 -19.29
CA PRO A 342 22.72 -2.10 -18.28
C PRO A 342 23.32 -0.77 -18.78
N GLU A 343 22.97 0.34 -18.12
CA GLU A 343 23.77 1.56 -18.22
C GLU A 343 25.19 1.26 -17.72
N GLU A 344 26.19 1.57 -18.56
CA GLU A 344 27.59 1.68 -18.15
C GLU A 344 27.68 2.60 -16.92
N PRO A 345 28.54 2.29 -15.94
CA PRO A 345 28.72 3.15 -14.79
C PRO A 345 29.33 4.47 -15.25
N ALA A 346 28.52 5.53 -15.19
CA ALA A 346 28.99 6.90 -15.28
C ALA A 346 30.08 7.14 -14.22
N GLU A 347 31.21 7.67 -14.67
CA GLU A 347 32.30 8.16 -13.83
C GLU A 347 31.78 8.97 -12.63
N ALA A 348 32.28 8.62 -11.44
CA ALA A 348 32.03 9.38 -10.23
C ALA A 348 32.49 10.84 -10.41
N PRO A 349 31.70 11.85 -10.02
CA PRO A 349 32.19 13.22 -9.92
C PRO A 349 33.32 13.26 -8.89
N GLN A 350 34.48 13.74 -9.33
CA GLN A 350 35.63 14.01 -8.49
C GLN A 350 35.27 15.05 -7.43
N ASP A 351 35.70 14.80 -6.19
CA ASP A 351 35.60 15.73 -5.06
C ASP A 351 36.14 17.11 -5.43
N GLU A 352 35.29 18.14 -5.39
CA GLU A 352 35.74 19.51 -5.20
C GLU A 352 35.95 19.76 -3.68
N PRO A 353 37.06 20.42 -3.29
CA PRO A 353 37.44 20.54 -1.89
C PRO A 353 36.48 21.43 -1.09
N GLU A 354 36.06 20.93 0.08
CA GLU A 354 35.36 21.71 1.11
C GLU A 354 36.10 23.02 1.39
N THR A 355 35.38 24.13 1.27
CA THR A 355 35.81 25.43 1.78
C THR A 355 35.69 25.40 3.31
N PRO A 356 36.73 25.76 4.10
CA PRO A 356 36.64 25.74 5.56
C PRO A 356 35.57 26.72 6.05
N ALA A 357 34.62 26.23 6.83
CA ALA A 357 33.63 27.04 7.52
C ALA A 357 34.30 27.98 8.53
N GLU A 358 33.93 29.26 8.50
CA GLU A 358 34.23 30.26 9.54
C GLU A 358 33.68 29.80 10.90
N PRO A 359 34.40 30.02 12.02
CA PRO A 359 33.87 29.74 13.34
C PRO A 359 32.77 30.76 13.70
N ALA A 360 31.62 30.24 14.15
CA ALA A 360 30.52 31.02 14.69
C ALA A 360 30.94 31.83 15.94
N PRO A 361 30.38 33.04 16.17
CA PRO A 361 30.71 33.83 17.35
C PRO A 361 30.12 33.22 18.62
N GLU A 362 30.92 33.37 19.66
CA GLU A 362 30.78 32.94 21.05
C GLU A 362 29.48 33.45 21.71
N SER A 363 28.68 32.52 22.25
CA SER A 363 27.50 32.78 23.07
C SER A 363 27.91 33.47 24.37
N THR A 364 27.62 34.76 24.50
CA THR A 364 27.85 35.53 25.74
C THR A 364 26.75 35.22 26.76
N GLU A 365 27.13 34.76 27.95
CA GLU A 365 26.25 34.63 29.12
C GLU A 365 25.58 35.98 29.49
N PRO A 366 24.32 36.00 29.93
CA PRO A 366 23.74 37.17 30.58
C PRO A 366 24.24 37.30 32.03
N PRO A 367 24.51 38.53 32.52
CA PRO A 367 25.05 38.75 33.86
C PRO A 367 24.02 38.50 34.97
N ALA A 368 24.53 37.97 36.09
CA ALA A 368 23.82 37.69 37.33
C ALA A 368 23.15 38.95 37.93
N GLU A 369 21.90 38.77 38.37
CA GLU A 369 21.12 39.77 39.10
C GLU A 369 21.34 39.59 40.63
N PRO A 370 21.47 40.65 41.44
CA PRO A 370 21.87 40.54 42.84
C PRO A 370 20.67 40.33 43.78
N GLU A 371 20.87 39.51 44.82
CA GLU A 371 19.94 39.32 45.94
C GLU A 371 19.64 40.62 46.72
N PRO A 372 18.42 40.76 47.27
CA PRO A 372 18.19 41.54 48.48
C PRO A 372 17.95 40.66 49.72
N LYS A 373 18.57 41.09 50.82
CA LYS A 373 18.61 40.50 52.18
C LYS A 373 17.33 40.71 53.01
N GLY A 374 17.03 39.72 53.89
CA GLY A 374 16.38 39.82 55.22
C GLY A 374 14.86 40.05 55.23
N GLN A 375 14.02 39.50 56.13
CA GLN A 375 14.17 38.93 57.49
C GLN A 375 12.78 38.29 57.90
N PRO A 376 12.47 37.86 59.16
CA PRO A 376 12.46 36.47 59.64
C PRO A 376 11.08 35.87 60.08
N GLU A 377 11.07 34.54 60.26
CA GLU A 377 10.47 33.68 61.32
C GLU A 377 9.21 34.13 62.11
N ALA A 378 8.14 33.30 62.10
CA ALA A 378 7.19 33.12 63.21
C ALA A 378 6.28 31.88 63.06
N GLU A 379 6.55 30.88 63.91
CA GLU A 379 5.61 30.22 64.84
C GLU A 379 4.44 29.33 64.35
N GLN A 380 4.52 28.06 64.79
CA GLN A 380 3.40 27.13 64.98
C GLN A 380 2.49 27.58 66.14
N PRO A 381 1.27 27.02 66.23
CA PRO A 381 1.02 26.24 67.44
C PRO A 381 0.27 24.92 67.22
N SER A 382 0.81 23.88 67.85
CA SER A 382 0.18 22.90 68.76
C SER A 382 -1.32 22.56 68.61
N ALA A 383 -1.61 21.27 68.38
CA ALA A 383 -2.55 20.49 69.20
C ALA A 383 -2.35 18.97 68.98
N ALA A 384 -2.08 18.25 70.07
CA ALA A 384 -2.28 16.81 70.28
C ALA A 384 -3.31 16.68 71.45
N PRO A 385 -3.89 15.52 71.82
CA PRO A 385 -3.35 14.17 71.64
C PRO A 385 -4.33 13.00 71.37
N ALA A 386 -3.72 11.86 71.02
CA ALA A 386 -4.03 10.46 71.33
C ALA A 386 -5.49 9.97 71.46
N ASP A 387 -5.83 8.94 70.68
CA ASP A 387 -6.51 7.76 71.23
C ASP A 387 -6.08 6.47 70.50
N ASP A 388 -6.13 5.41 71.28
CA ASP A 388 -5.59 4.05 71.14
C ASP A 388 -6.47 3.16 70.23
N SER A 389 -5.96 1.97 69.89
CA SER A 389 -6.68 0.73 69.53
C SER A 389 -6.29 0.07 68.19
N ALA A 390 -5.69 -1.10 68.35
CA ALA A 390 -5.42 -2.15 67.39
C ALA A 390 -6.63 -2.62 66.57
N ASP A 391 -6.40 -3.05 65.32
CA ASP A 391 -6.61 -4.45 64.91
C ASP A 391 -6.15 -4.69 63.46
N GLN A 392 -5.27 -5.67 63.28
CA GLN A 392 -5.21 -6.52 62.08
C GLN A 392 -5.92 -7.84 62.47
N PRO A 393 -6.64 -8.51 61.56
CA PRO A 393 -6.00 -9.69 60.98
C PRO A 393 -6.36 -10.01 59.52
N LYS A 394 -5.34 -10.55 58.84
CA LYS A 394 -5.29 -11.76 57.98
C LYS A 394 -6.45 -12.15 57.07
N ASN A 395 -6.02 -12.55 55.86
CA ASN A 395 -6.51 -13.63 54.99
C ASN A 395 -7.93 -13.49 54.41
N GLN A 396 -8.02 -13.35 53.08
CA GLN A 396 -8.12 -14.49 52.13
C GLN A 396 -7.88 -14.01 50.70
#